data_AF-A0A2S9XE41-F1
#
_entry.id   AF-A0A2S9XE41-F1
#
_cell.length_a   1.000
_cell.length_b   1.000
_cell.length_c   1.000
_cell.angle_alpha   90.00
_cell.angle_beta   90.00
_cell.angle_gamma   90.00
#
_symmetry.space_group_name_H-M   'P 1'
#
loop_
_entity.id
_entity.type
_entity.pdbx_description
1 polymer ?
#
loop_
_entity_poly.entity_id
_entity_poly.type
_entity_poly.pdbx_seq_one_letter_code
_entity_poly.pdbx_strand_id
1 'polypeptide(L)'
;MSTTNSARVFLRSTALGLSLAALSMSLSACKASPCSDSNAELPPNLAKLPILDETVSVCQGSPTEPGVEKAMVMRWGDDISSVQTKLILEMDNAGWAQTNGCGLENQLCFDKGEESLSALFQAGKSKQLGLDKPAIITNLTWYGPKTNP
;
A
#
# COMPACT_ATOMS: atom_id res chain seq x y z
N MET A 1 83.42 -18.66 -20.64
CA MET A 1 83.33 -19.08 -19.22
C MET A 1 83.42 -17.84 -18.34
N SER A 2 82.49 -17.75 -17.38
CA SER A 2 82.30 -16.75 -16.32
C SER A 2 81.87 -15.33 -16.69
N THR A 3 80.63 -15.03 -16.28
CA THR A 3 79.84 -13.81 -16.42
C THR A 3 80.14 -12.78 -15.33
N THR A 4 80.09 -11.50 -15.73
CA THR A 4 80.13 -10.30 -14.90
C THR A 4 78.71 -9.84 -14.51
N ASN A 5 78.65 -9.06 -13.41
CA ASN A 5 77.72 -7.97 -13.07
C ASN A 5 76.47 -8.22 -12.21
N SER A 6 76.59 -7.73 -10.97
CA SER A 6 75.90 -6.56 -10.41
C SER A 6 74.40 -6.34 -10.68
N ALA A 7 73.67 -6.41 -9.56
CA ALA A 7 72.62 -5.51 -9.07
C ALA A 7 71.53 -5.00 -10.02
N ARG A 8 70.26 -5.24 -9.64
CA ARG A 8 69.18 -4.26 -9.76
C ARG A 8 67.99 -4.58 -8.83
N VAL A 9 67.50 -3.51 -8.22
CA VAL A 9 66.32 -3.33 -7.38
C VAL A 9 65.04 -3.72 -8.13
N PHE A 10 64.06 -4.32 -7.44
CA PHE A 10 62.66 -4.26 -7.86
C PHE A 10 61.71 -4.10 -6.65
N LEU A 11 61.06 -2.94 -6.59
CA LEU A 11 59.84 -2.68 -5.83
C LEU A 11 58.73 -3.63 -6.28
N ARG A 12 57.88 -4.09 -5.36
CA ARG A 12 56.49 -4.45 -5.68
C ARG A 12 55.53 -3.94 -4.61
N SER A 13 54.88 -2.83 -4.95
CA SER A 13 53.60 -2.40 -4.41
C SER A 13 52.54 -3.48 -4.69
N THR A 14 51.82 -3.90 -3.65
CA THR A 14 50.52 -4.59 -3.76
C THR A 14 49.51 -3.70 -3.01
N ALA A 15 48.88 -2.76 -3.71
CA ALA A 15 47.62 -2.93 -4.44
C ALA A 15 46.42 -3.16 -3.51
N LEU A 16 45.68 -2.06 -3.32
CA LEU A 16 44.23 -1.95 -3.09
C LEU A 16 43.47 -3.26 -2.80
N GLY A 17 43.21 -3.51 -1.52
CA GLY A 17 42.14 -4.41 -1.09
C GLY A 17 40.79 -3.68 -1.13
N LEU A 18 40.03 -3.88 -2.20
CA LEU A 18 38.64 -3.47 -2.33
C LEU A 18 37.82 -4.00 -1.14
N SER A 19 37.26 -3.11 -0.32
CA SER A 19 36.12 -3.42 0.54
C SER A 19 34.87 -2.70 0.02
N LEU A 20 34.45 -3.04 -1.20
CA LEU A 20 33.09 -2.77 -1.70
C LEU A 20 32.18 -3.95 -1.33
N ALA A 21 31.97 -4.20 -0.05
CA ALA A 21 31.15 -5.33 0.42
C ALA A 21 30.25 -4.97 1.61
N ALA A 22 29.74 -3.74 1.68
CA ALA A 22 28.93 -3.30 2.81
C ALA A 22 27.75 -2.38 2.44
N LEU A 23 27.12 -2.57 1.26
CA LEU A 23 25.94 -1.79 0.85
C LEU A 23 24.74 -2.64 0.40
N SER A 24 24.78 -3.96 0.56
CA SER A 24 23.67 -4.87 0.17
C SER A 24 22.68 -5.20 1.29
N MET A 25 22.73 -4.50 2.43
CA MET A 25 21.73 -4.64 3.50
C MET A 25 20.81 -3.42 3.51
N SER A 26 19.76 -3.46 2.69
CA SER A 26 18.44 -2.77 2.85
C SER A 26 17.73 -2.64 1.49
N LEU A 27 17.65 -3.71 0.70
CA LEU A 27 16.55 -3.81 -0.27
C LEU A 27 15.31 -4.20 0.52
N SER A 28 14.73 -3.22 1.21
CA SER A 28 13.33 -3.28 1.62
C SER A 28 12.58 -3.69 0.36
N ALA A 29 12.03 -4.90 0.33
CA ALA A 29 11.26 -5.37 -0.79
C ALA A 29 10.02 -4.47 -0.89
N CYS A 30 10.13 -3.37 -1.65
CA CYS A 30 9.00 -2.52 -1.99
C CYS A 30 8.01 -3.41 -2.73
N LYS A 31 6.96 -3.87 -2.03
CA LYS A 31 5.86 -4.62 -2.65
C LYS A 31 5.35 -3.73 -3.78
N ALA A 32 5.32 -4.27 -4.99
CA ALA A 32 4.82 -3.53 -6.14
C ALA A 32 3.37 -3.11 -5.86
N SER A 33 3.06 -1.82 -6.00
CA SER A 33 1.71 -1.30 -5.77
C SER A 33 0.77 -1.74 -6.91
N PRO A 34 -0.46 -2.18 -6.62
CA PRO A 34 -1.48 -2.38 -7.65
C PRO A 34 -2.01 -1.09 -8.28
N CYS A 35 -1.59 0.10 -7.82
CA CYS A 35 -2.02 1.38 -8.40
C CYS A 35 -1.18 1.85 -9.61
N SER A 36 -0.29 0.99 -10.13
CA SER A 36 0.70 1.27 -11.18
C SER A 36 1.67 2.41 -10.82
N ASP A 37 1.20 3.67 -10.81
CA ASP A 37 2.01 4.90 -10.65
C ASP A 37 1.39 5.95 -9.71
N SER A 38 0.18 5.74 -9.19
CA SER A 38 -0.46 6.69 -8.27
C SER A 38 -0.32 6.25 -6.82
N ASN A 39 0.45 7.02 -6.04
CA ASN A 39 0.34 7.05 -4.58
C ASN A 39 -0.37 8.34 -4.23
N ALA A 40 -1.68 8.25 -4.02
CA ALA A 40 -2.45 9.35 -3.47
C ALA A 40 -2.38 9.29 -1.93
N GLU A 41 -2.43 10.44 -1.28
CA GLU A 41 -2.68 10.49 0.16
C GLU A 41 -4.16 10.25 0.43
N LEU A 42 -4.46 9.65 1.57
CA LEU A 42 -5.84 9.52 2.00
C LEU A 42 -6.35 10.84 2.56
N PRO A 43 -7.63 11.16 2.29
CA PRO A 43 -8.30 12.23 3.00
C PRO A 43 -8.25 12.04 4.52
N PRO A 44 -8.28 13.14 5.31
CA PRO A 44 -7.93 13.10 6.73
C PRO A 44 -8.78 12.17 7.61
N ASN A 45 -10.07 11.99 7.33
CA ASN A 45 -10.91 11.10 8.13
C ASN A 45 -10.74 9.64 7.69
N LEU A 46 -10.63 9.39 6.39
CA LEU A 46 -10.28 8.07 5.87
C LEU A 46 -8.89 7.60 6.34
N ALA A 47 -7.93 8.51 6.54
CA ALA A 47 -6.59 8.20 7.05
C ALA A 47 -6.58 7.70 8.51
N LYS A 48 -7.63 8.00 9.29
CA LYS A 48 -7.75 7.55 10.70
C LYS A 48 -8.34 6.15 10.82
N LEU A 49 -8.92 5.63 9.74
CA LEU A 49 -9.60 4.35 9.78
C LEU A 49 -8.60 3.19 9.78
N PRO A 50 -8.94 2.06 10.43
CA PRO A 50 -8.05 0.90 10.52
C PRO A 50 -7.88 0.14 9.20
N ILE A 51 -8.43 0.63 8.08
CA ILE A 51 -8.49 -0.04 6.76
C ILE A 51 -7.14 -0.14 6.03
N LEU A 52 -6.09 0.41 6.62
CA LEU A 52 -4.80 0.70 5.98
C LEU A 52 -3.69 -0.18 6.56
N ASP A 53 -3.86 -1.49 6.43
CA ASP A 53 -2.72 -2.37 6.59
C ASP A 53 -1.65 -2.09 5.52
N GLU A 54 -0.44 -2.61 5.74
CA GLU A 54 0.70 -2.48 4.83
C GLU A 54 0.50 -3.08 3.43
N THR A 55 -0.63 -3.75 3.17
CA THR A 55 -0.94 -4.40 1.89
C THR A 55 -1.83 -3.55 1.00
N VAL A 56 -2.43 -2.47 1.53
CA VAL A 56 -3.20 -1.52 0.72
C VAL A 56 -2.29 -0.54 0.00
N SER A 57 -2.69 -0.22 -1.22
CA SER A 57 -2.17 0.94 -1.94
C SER A 57 -3.30 1.90 -2.24
N VAL A 58 -3.06 3.18 -1.96
CA VAL A 58 -4.05 4.24 -2.15
C VAL A 58 -3.88 4.81 -3.56
N CYS A 59 -4.80 4.45 -4.44
CA CYS A 59 -4.70 4.81 -5.85
C CYS A 59 -5.27 6.21 -6.10
N GLN A 60 -6.33 6.59 -5.37
CA GLN A 60 -6.95 7.91 -5.44
C GLN A 60 -7.50 8.30 -4.07
N GLY A 61 -7.45 9.59 -3.76
CA GLY A 61 -8.05 10.17 -2.55
C GLY A 61 -8.50 11.59 -2.86
N SER A 62 -9.73 11.94 -2.52
CA SER A 62 -10.23 13.30 -2.69
C SER A 62 -11.33 13.66 -1.67
N PRO A 63 -11.28 14.87 -1.10
CA PRO A 63 -12.49 15.48 -0.55
C PRO A 63 -13.40 15.80 -1.73
N THR A 64 -14.60 15.22 -1.77
CA THR A 64 -15.52 15.44 -2.90
C THR A 64 -16.41 16.65 -2.64
N GLU A 65 -16.98 16.74 -1.44
CA GLU A 65 -17.90 17.78 -0.99
C GLU A 65 -17.71 17.99 0.53
N PRO A 66 -18.18 19.12 1.11
CA PRO A 66 -18.14 19.31 2.56
C PRO A 66 -18.79 18.13 3.30
N GLY A 67 -18.05 17.49 4.20
CA GLY A 67 -18.52 16.32 4.94
C GLY A 67 -18.48 15.00 4.16
N VAL A 68 -17.93 14.95 2.94
CA VAL A 68 -17.77 13.70 2.17
C VAL A 68 -16.34 13.54 1.66
N GLU A 69 -15.69 12.45 2.09
CA GLU A 69 -14.37 12.06 1.62
C GLU A 69 -14.46 10.75 0.85
N LYS A 70 -13.70 10.64 -0.25
CA LYS A 70 -13.63 9.42 -1.06
C LYS A 70 -12.20 8.97 -1.25
N ALA A 71 -12.00 7.66 -1.27
CA ALA A 71 -10.75 7.06 -1.68
C ALA A 71 -10.98 5.79 -2.48
N MET A 72 -10.10 5.54 -3.44
CA MET A 72 -9.99 4.25 -4.12
C MET A 72 -8.68 3.62 -3.67
N VAL A 73 -8.79 2.47 -3.01
CA VAL A 73 -7.64 1.68 -2.59
C VAL A 73 -7.64 0.33 -3.30
N MET A 74 -6.46 -0.21 -3.54
CA MET A 74 -6.29 -1.52 -4.17
C MET A 74 -5.39 -2.42 -3.35
N ARG A 75 -5.68 -3.73 -3.40
CA ARG A 75 -4.85 -4.80 -2.84
C ARG A 75 -4.64 -5.87 -3.89
N TRP A 76 -3.50 -6.56 -3.88
CA TRP A 76 -3.36 -7.79 -4.66
C TRP A 76 -4.23 -8.89 -4.05
N GLY A 77 -4.93 -9.66 -4.89
CA GLY A 77 -5.80 -10.73 -4.46
C GLY A 77 -7.00 -10.91 -5.38
N ASP A 78 -7.69 -12.04 -5.21
CA ASP A 78 -8.87 -12.46 -5.95
C ASP A 78 -10.10 -12.70 -5.05
N ASP A 79 -9.88 -12.95 -3.75
CA ASP A 79 -10.95 -13.21 -2.79
C ASP A 79 -11.43 -11.94 -2.05
N ILE A 80 -12.56 -11.40 -2.48
CA ILE A 80 -13.24 -10.28 -1.83
C ILE A 80 -13.69 -10.63 -0.40
N SER A 81 -14.15 -11.87 -0.16
CA SER A 81 -14.75 -12.25 1.12
C SER A 81 -13.75 -12.20 2.27
N SER A 82 -12.50 -12.59 2.02
CA SER A 82 -11.40 -12.46 3.00
C SER A 82 -11.14 -10.99 3.37
N VAL A 83 -11.11 -10.09 2.38
CA VAL A 83 -10.89 -8.65 2.61
C VAL A 83 -12.07 -8.03 3.37
N GLN A 84 -13.31 -8.38 2.99
CA GLN A 84 -14.52 -7.93 3.68
C GLN A 84 -14.53 -8.39 5.15
N THR A 85 -14.23 -9.67 5.41
CA THR A 85 -14.19 -10.23 6.77
C THR A 85 -13.16 -9.50 7.62
N LYS A 86 -11.97 -9.25 7.07
CA LYS A 86 -10.93 -8.49 7.76
C LYS A 86 -11.38 -7.07 8.07
N LEU A 87 -12.00 -6.38 7.12
CA LEU A 87 -12.51 -5.03 7.35
C LEU A 87 -13.57 -5.00 8.45
N ILE A 88 -14.51 -5.95 8.45
CA ILE A 88 -15.57 -6.03 9.49
C ILE A 88 -14.94 -6.13 10.88
N LEU A 89 -13.96 -7.02 11.05
CA LEU A 89 -13.28 -7.21 12.34
C LEU A 89 -12.48 -5.98 12.77
N GLU A 90 -11.76 -5.33 11.85
CA GLU A 90 -10.97 -4.13 12.16
C GLU A 90 -11.86 -2.93 12.53
N MET A 91 -12.99 -2.77 11.84
CA MET A 91 -13.97 -1.72 12.11
C MET A 91 -14.69 -1.96 13.44
N ASP A 92 -15.12 -3.18 13.73
CA ASP A 92 -15.74 -3.57 15.02
C ASP A 92 -14.78 -3.29 16.18
N ASN A 93 -13.51 -3.68 16.07
CA ASN A 93 -12.47 -3.37 17.05
C ASN A 93 -12.23 -1.86 17.23
N ALA A 94 -12.45 -1.06 16.18
CA ALA A 94 -12.38 0.40 16.23
C ALA A 94 -13.69 1.05 16.73
N GLY A 95 -14.68 0.27 17.14
CA GLY A 95 -15.95 0.72 17.71
C GLY A 95 -16.95 1.20 16.66
N TRP A 96 -16.84 0.73 15.42
CA TRP A 96 -17.83 0.97 14.37
C TRP A 96 -18.81 -0.19 14.29
N ALA A 97 -20.10 0.11 14.16
CA ALA A 97 -21.13 -0.90 14.00
C ALA A 97 -21.42 -1.14 12.52
N GLN A 98 -21.35 -2.38 12.05
CA GLN A 98 -21.81 -2.74 10.71
C GLN A 98 -23.33 -2.57 10.59
N THR A 99 -23.80 -1.97 9.50
CA THR A 99 -25.23 -1.79 9.22
C THR A 99 -25.67 -2.50 7.94
N ASN A 100 -26.91 -2.98 7.93
CA ASN A 100 -27.47 -3.76 6.81
C ASN A 100 -27.93 -2.87 5.61
N GLY A 101 -27.45 -1.63 5.52
CA GLY A 101 -28.10 -0.53 4.78
C GLY A 101 -27.46 -0.10 3.45
N CYS A 102 -26.49 -0.82 2.90
CA CYS A 102 -25.69 -0.30 1.77
C CYS A 102 -26.39 -0.30 0.41
N GLY A 103 -27.40 -1.16 0.22
CA GLY A 103 -28.18 -1.19 -1.02
C GLY A 103 -27.45 -1.71 -2.28
N LEU A 104 -26.14 -1.96 -2.22
CA LEU A 104 -25.36 -2.55 -3.32
C LEU A 104 -24.73 -3.89 -2.92
N GLU A 105 -24.61 -4.78 -3.91
CA GLU A 105 -23.86 -6.03 -3.79
C GLU A 105 -22.38 -5.74 -3.51
N ASN A 106 -21.76 -6.53 -2.63
CA ASN A 106 -20.37 -6.36 -2.20
C ASN A 106 -20.05 -5.00 -1.58
N GLN A 107 -21.03 -4.34 -0.97
CA GLN A 107 -20.83 -3.13 -0.18
C GLN A 107 -21.03 -3.39 1.32
N LEU A 108 -20.14 -2.84 2.13
CA LEU A 108 -20.25 -2.83 3.59
C LEU A 108 -20.44 -1.39 4.07
N CYS A 109 -21.24 -1.21 5.12
CA CYS A 109 -21.52 0.08 5.71
C CYS A 109 -21.35 -0.02 7.21
N PHE A 110 -20.82 1.07 7.76
CA PHE A 110 -20.48 1.15 9.16
C PHE A 110 -20.90 2.51 9.69
N ASP A 111 -21.47 2.53 10.89
CA ASP A 111 -21.84 3.75 11.59
C ASP A 111 -21.06 3.88 12.90
N LYS A 112 -20.70 5.12 13.25
CA LYS A 112 -20.09 5.48 14.54
C LYS A 112 -20.54 6.87 14.96
N GLY A 113 -21.49 6.92 15.89
CA GLY A 113 -22.11 8.18 16.29
C GLY A 113 -22.87 8.80 15.12
N GLU A 114 -22.46 10.00 14.69
CA GLU A 114 -23.05 10.72 13.56
C GLU A 114 -22.34 10.47 12.22
N GLU A 115 -21.26 9.68 12.25
CA GLU A 115 -20.42 9.37 11.08
C GLU A 115 -20.84 8.05 10.45
N SER A 116 -20.77 7.99 9.12
CA SER A 116 -21.02 6.77 8.34
C SER A 116 -19.88 6.51 7.37
N LEU A 117 -19.54 5.25 7.14
CA LEU A 117 -18.60 4.81 6.13
C LEU A 117 -19.29 3.81 5.21
N SER A 118 -19.02 3.90 3.92
CA SER A 118 -19.32 2.82 2.98
C SER A 118 -18.04 2.34 2.28
N ALA A 119 -17.95 1.03 2.09
CA ALA A 119 -16.84 0.36 1.42
C ALA A 119 -17.41 -0.58 0.34
N LEU A 120 -17.25 -0.22 -0.93
CA LEU A 120 -17.69 -1.03 -2.07
C LEU A 120 -16.51 -1.80 -2.66
N PHE A 121 -16.63 -3.12 -2.72
CA PHE A 121 -15.59 -4.03 -3.17
C PHE A 121 -15.85 -4.53 -4.59
N GLN A 122 -14.80 -4.59 -5.40
CA GLN A 122 -14.85 -5.07 -6.78
C GLN A 122 -13.63 -5.92 -7.09
N ALA A 123 -13.84 -7.03 -7.81
CA ALA A 123 -12.76 -7.80 -8.39
C ALA A 123 -12.25 -7.07 -9.64
N GLY A 124 -10.94 -6.88 -9.72
CA GLY A 124 -10.28 -6.18 -10.81
C GLY A 124 -8.97 -6.85 -11.20
N LYS A 125 -8.22 -6.15 -12.05
CA LYS A 125 -6.88 -6.55 -12.45
C LYS A 125 -5.97 -5.32 -12.44
N SER A 126 -4.70 -5.53 -12.14
CA SER A 126 -3.67 -4.52 -12.31
C SER A 126 -2.40 -5.14 -12.88
N LYS A 127 -1.51 -4.30 -13.41
CA LYS A 127 -0.26 -4.73 -14.04
C LYS A 127 0.84 -4.83 -13.00
N GLN A 128 1.39 -6.03 -12.82
CA GLN A 128 2.65 -6.23 -12.10
C GLN A 128 3.72 -6.65 -13.11
N LEU A 129 4.71 -5.78 -13.37
CA LEU A 129 5.79 -6.04 -14.33
C LEU A 129 5.28 -6.41 -15.73
N GLY A 130 4.22 -5.73 -16.19
CA GLY A 130 3.59 -5.96 -17.50
C GLY A 130 2.58 -7.11 -17.56
N LEU A 131 2.46 -7.92 -16.50
CA LEU A 131 1.50 -9.03 -16.43
C LEU A 131 0.24 -8.62 -15.67
N ASP A 132 -0.93 -9.02 -16.17
CA ASP A 132 -2.19 -8.84 -15.44
C ASP A 132 -2.24 -9.77 -14.24
N LYS A 133 -2.44 -9.18 -13.06
CA LYS A 133 -2.66 -9.91 -11.81
C LYS A 133 -3.98 -9.49 -11.17
N PRO A 134 -4.66 -10.42 -10.48
CA PRO A 134 -5.91 -10.11 -9.80
C PRO A 134 -5.64 -9.10 -8.69
N ALA A 135 -6.52 -8.11 -8.61
CA ALA A 135 -6.50 -7.10 -7.57
C ALA A 135 -7.93 -6.82 -7.11
N ILE A 136 -8.07 -6.52 -5.82
CA ILE A 136 -9.35 -6.11 -5.24
C ILE A 136 -9.34 -4.60 -5.14
N ILE A 137 -10.33 -3.97 -5.76
CA ILE A 137 -10.57 -2.53 -5.70
C ILE A 137 -11.59 -2.29 -4.58
N THR A 138 -11.26 -1.38 -3.67
CA THR A 138 -12.18 -0.94 -2.62
C THR A 138 -12.40 0.56 -2.76
N ASN A 139 -13.65 0.95 -3.02
CA ASN A 139 -14.07 2.35 -3.03
C ASN A 139 -14.62 2.68 -1.65
N LEU A 140 -13.92 3.57 -0.94
CA LEU A 140 -14.27 4.06 0.38
C LEU A 140 -14.96 5.41 0.22
N THR A 141 -16.10 5.56 0.89
CA THR A 141 -16.76 6.86 1.05
C THR A 141 -17.06 7.09 2.52
N TRP A 142 -16.43 8.10 3.10
CA TRP A 142 -16.73 8.60 4.43
C TRP A 142 -17.76 9.72 4.34
N TYR A 143 -18.77 9.64 5.19
CA TYR A 143 -19.76 10.67 5.44
C TYR A 143 -19.53 11.17 6.87
N GLY A 144 -19.10 12.41 6.98
CA GLY A 144 -18.94 13.10 8.25
C GLY A 144 -20.27 13.32 8.96
N PRO A 145 -20.23 13.91 10.17
CA PRO A 145 -21.45 14.20 10.92
C PRO A 145 -22.43 14.94 10.02
N LYS A 146 -23.67 14.45 9.96
CA LYS A 146 -24.75 15.12 9.23
C LYS A 146 -24.88 16.53 9.79
N THR A 147 -24.34 17.51 9.08
CA THR A 147 -24.64 18.91 9.38
C THR A 147 -26.13 19.07 9.11
N ASN A 148 -26.95 19.08 10.16
CA ASN A 148 -28.35 19.45 10.02
C ASN A 148 -28.39 20.82 9.33
N PRO A 149 -29.11 20.95 8.19
CA PRO A 149 -29.33 22.25 7.57
C PRO A 149 -30.09 23.19 8.51
#